data_AF-A0A915B3B3-F1
#
_entry.id   AF-A0A915B3B3-F1
#
_cell.length_a   1.000
_cell.length_b   1.000
_cell.length_c   1.000
_cell.angle_alpha   90.00
_cell.angle_beta   90.00
_cell.angle_gamma   90.00
#
_symmetry.space_group_name_H-M   'P 1'
#
loop_
_entity.id
_entity.type
_entity.pdbx_description
1 polymer ?
#
loop_
_entity_poly.entity_id
_entity_poly.type
_entity_poly.pdbx_seq_one_letter_code
_entity_poly.pdbx_strand_id
1 'polypeptide(L)' 'LTENRSVKLADFGLACTVLGPLYRICGTPTYVAPEMLAEKGYGVSVDLWSLGVILHLMLVGYAPFRSNDRR' A
#
# COMPACT_ATOMS: atom_id res chain seq x y z
N LEU A 1 5.60 15.91 -9.14
CA LEU A 1 4.81 17.05 -8.62
C LEU A 1 4.42 17.94 -9.79
N THR A 2 3.24 18.54 -9.78
CA THR A 2 2.91 19.60 -10.77
C THR A 2 3.70 20.87 -10.48
N GLU A 3 3.68 21.82 -11.42
CA GLU A 3 4.21 23.17 -11.20
C GLU A 3 3.61 23.82 -9.94
N ASN A 4 2.35 23.50 -9.62
CA ASN A 4 1.63 23.99 -8.45
C ASN A 4 1.84 23.12 -7.19
N ARG A 5 2.91 22.29 -7.16
CA ARG A 5 3.23 21.37 -6.04
C ARG A 5 2.12 20.38 -5.69
N SER A 6 1.21 20.08 -6.62
CA SER A 6 0.18 19.06 -6.42
C SER A 6 0.76 17.66 -6.65
N VAL A 7 0.34 16.72 -5.81
CA VAL A 7 0.67 15.30 -5.97
C VAL A 7 -0.18 14.72 -7.10
N LYS A 8 0.44 13.92 -7.96
CA LYS A 8 -0.23 13.11 -8.98
C LYS A 8 0.11 11.66 -8.71
N LEU A 9 -0.92 10.80 -8.69
CA LEU A 9 -0.71 9.37 -8.66
C LEU A 9 -0.27 8.90 -10.04
N ALA A 10 0.65 7.95 -10.07
CA ALA A 10 1.20 7.34 -11.27
C ALA A 10 1.32 5.82 -11.03
N ASP A 11 1.62 5.09 -12.09
CA ASP A 11 1.78 3.63 -12.08
C ASP A 11 0.51 2.87 -11.63
N PHE A 12 -0.41 2.71 -12.58
CA PHE A 12 -1.67 1.98 -12.39
C PHE A 12 -1.55 0.51 -12.79
N GLY A 13 -0.34 -0.07 -12.81
CA GLY A 13 -0.11 -1.46 -13.24
C GLY A 13 -0.82 -2.51 -12.38
N LEU A 14 -1.13 -2.17 -11.11
CA LEU A 14 -1.90 -3.01 -10.18
C LEU A 14 -3.34 -2.54 -9.98
N ALA A 15 -3.75 -1.43 -10.60
CA ALA A 15 -5.09 -0.90 -10.46
C ALA A 15 -6.11 -1.83 -11.13
N CYS A 16 -7.22 -2.09 -10.45
CA CYS A 16 -8.30 -2.89 -10.99
C CYS A 16 -9.65 -2.45 -10.44
N THR A 17 -10.71 -2.77 -11.17
CA THR A 17 -12.08 -2.59 -10.69
C THR A 17 -12.42 -3.71 -9.72
N VAL A 18 -12.80 -3.35 -8.49
CA VAL A 18 -13.19 -4.30 -7.45
C VAL A 18 -14.67 -4.65 -7.63
N LEU A 19 -14.96 -5.86 -8.13
CA LEU A 19 -16.32 -6.40 -8.27
C LEU A 19 -16.68 -7.41 -7.16
N GLY A 20 -15.71 -7.76 -6.33
CA GLY A 20 -15.81 -8.76 -5.25
C GLY A 20 -14.48 -8.83 -4.50
N PRO A 21 -14.34 -9.76 -3.54
CA PRO A 21 -13.09 -9.93 -2.80
C PRO A 21 -11.94 -10.30 -3.75
N LEU A 22 -10.82 -9.59 -3.59
CA LEU A 22 -9.58 -9.85 -4.30
C LEU A 22 -8.67 -10.75 -3.47
N TYR A 23 -7.88 -11.60 -4.12
CA TYR A 23 -6.99 -12.57 -3.45
C TYR A 23 -5.55 -12.51 -3.95
N ARG A 24 -5.26 -11.69 -4.96
CA ARG A 24 -3.91 -11.59 -5.53
C ARG A 24 -3.02 -10.83 -4.57
N ILE A 25 -1.99 -11.47 -4.04
CA ILE A 25 -0.93 -10.77 -3.30
C ILE A 25 -0.06 -10.03 -4.31
N CYS A 26 -0.05 -8.70 -4.23
CA CYS A 26 0.78 -7.82 -5.05
C CYS A 26 1.17 -6.57 -4.27
N GLY A 27 2.16 -5.83 -4.80
CA GLY A 27 2.67 -4.60 -4.20
C GLY A 27 4.04 -4.78 -3.56
N THR A 28 4.58 -3.68 -3.03
CA THR A 28 5.87 -3.68 -2.34
C THR A 28 5.64 -4.07 -0.86
N PRO A 29 6.35 -5.09 -0.32
CA PRO A 29 6.04 -5.70 0.98
C PRO A 29 5.80 -4.72 2.14
N THR A 30 6.54 -3.62 2.20
CA THR A 30 6.42 -2.59 3.24
C THR A 30 5.06 -1.89 3.30
N TYR A 31 4.31 -1.88 2.19
CA TYR A 31 3.02 -1.19 2.07
C TYR A 31 1.83 -2.15 2.05
N VAL A 32 2.08 -3.47 1.97
CA VAL A 32 1.02 -4.48 1.86
C VAL A 32 0.23 -4.58 3.16
N ALA A 33 -1.10 -4.62 3.03
CA ALA A 33 -2.00 -4.76 4.16
C ALA A 33 -2.02 -6.19 4.71
N PRO A 34 -2.15 -6.39 6.03
CA PRO A 34 -2.09 -7.71 6.65
C PRO A 34 -3.18 -8.66 6.15
N GLU A 35 -4.36 -8.16 5.79
CA GLU A 35 -5.46 -8.95 5.22
C GLU A 35 -5.12 -9.55 3.85
N MET A 36 -4.23 -8.91 3.08
CA MET A 36 -3.74 -9.46 1.81
C MET A 36 -2.87 -10.70 2.07
N LEU A 37 -2.02 -10.64 3.11
CA LEU A 37 -1.14 -11.74 3.50
C LEU A 37 -1.90 -12.90 4.16
N ALA A 38 -3.05 -12.61 4.77
CA ALA A 38 -3.90 -13.61 5.38
C ALA A 38 -4.75 -14.40 4.36
N GLU A 39 -4.72 -14.02 3.07
CA GLU A 39 -5.47 -14.65 1.96
C GLU A 39 -7.00 -14.77 2.22
N LYS A 40 -7.55 -13.95 3.11
CA LYS A 40 -8.98 -13.98 3.49
C LYS A 40 -9.90 -13.30 2.48
N GLY A 41 -9.34 -12.78 1.40
CA GLY A 41 -10.01 -11.86 0.49
C GLY A 41 -9.97 -10.43 1.04
N TYR A 42 -9.62 -9.48 0.18
CA TYR A 42 -9.52 -8.06 0.53
C TYR A 42 -10.33 -7.19 -0.42
N GLY A 43 -10.60 -5.95 0.01
CA GLY A 43 -11.30 -4.94 -0.79
C GLY A 43 -10.50 -3.63 -0.85
N VAL A 44 -11.19 -2.52 -1.07
CA VAL A 44 -10.57 -1.18 -1.21
C VAL A 44 -9.90 -0.65 0.06
N SER A 45 -10.10 -1.30 1.22
CA SER A 45 -9.47 -0.90 2.49
C SER A 45 -7.95 -1.00 2.48
N VAL A 46 -7.38 -1.87 1.63
CA VAL A 46 -5.93 -2.07 1.53
C VAL A 46 -5.19 -0.83 1.02
N ASP A 47 -5.87 0.01 0.23
CA ASP A 47 -5.33 1.27 -0.25
C ASP A 47 -5.22 2.30 0.90
N LEU A 48 -6.18 2.28 1.84
CA LEU A 48 -6.13 3.12 3.04
C LEU A 48 -5.01 2.70 3.98
N TRP A 49 -4.76 1.39 4.11
CA TRP A 49 -3.60 0.89 4.84
C TRP A 49 -2.30 1.40 4.22
N SER A 50 -2.14 1.23 2.91
CA SER A 50 -0.96 1.69 2.16
C SER A 50 -0.76 3.20 2.31
N LEU A 51 -1.83 3.99 2.23
CA LEU A 51 -1.81 5.44 2.47
C LEU A 51 -1.33 5.78 3.89
N GLY A 52 -1.77 5.02 4.90
CA GLY A 52 -1.31 5.19 6.28
C GLY A 52 0.20 4.94 6.44
N VAL A 53 0.73 3.91 5.77
CA VAL A 53 2.17 3.63 5.72
C VAL A 53 2.93 4.80 5.07
N ILE A 54 2.44 5.32 3.94
CA ILE A 54 3.05 6.47 3.24
C ILE A 54 3.01 7.73 4.12
N LEU A 55 1.88 8.00 4.79
CA LEU A 55 1.75 9.14 5.69
C LEU A 55 2.74 9.05 6.86
N HIS A 56 2.87 7.87 7.46
CA HIS A 56 3.87 7.64 8.51
C HIS A 56 5.29 7.88 7.99
N LEU A 57 5.63 7.37 6.80
CA LEU A 57 6.93 7.58 6.18
C LEU A 57 7.23 9.08 5.97
N MET A 58 6.23 9.87 5.54
CA MET A 58 6.38 11.31 5.36
C MET A 58 6.57 12.07 6.66
N LEU A 59 5.90 11.65 7.74
CA LEU A 59 5.95 12.34 9.04
C LEU A 59 7.18 11.96 9.88
N VAL A 60 7.54 10.68 9.86
CA VAL A 60 8.54 10.08 10.76
C VAL A 60 9.88 9.84 10.06
N GLY A 61 9.89 9.76 8.72
CA GLY A 61 11.10 9.54 7.92
C GLY A 61 11.51 8.07 7.78
N TYR A 62 10.74 7.13 8.33
CA TYR A 62 10.93 5.70 8.15
C TYR A 62 9.60 4.93 8.08
N ALA A 63 9.62 3.72 7.53
CA ALA A 63 8.42 2.89 7.45
C ALA A 63 8.00 2.35 8.84
N PRO A 64 6.69 2.29 9.13
CA PRO A 64 6.19 1.85 10.45
C PRO A 64 6.48 0.38 10.72
N PHE A 65 6.51 -0.45 9.68
CA PHE A 65 6.80 -1.87 9.76
C PHE A 65 8.11 -2.14 9.01
N ARG A 66 9.18 -2.34 9.78
CA ARG A 66 10.48 -2.76 9.26
C ARG A 66 10.71 -4.21 9.66
N SER A 67 11.06 -5.07 8.73
CA SER A 67 11.60 -6.38 9.07
C SER A 67 12.97 -6.15 9.73
N ASN A 68 13.18 -6.77 10.89
CA ASN A 68 14.49 -6.78 11.55
C ASN A 68 15.32 -7.99 11.10
N ASP A 69 14.99 -8.57 9.94
CA ASP A 69 15.60 -9.82 9.49
C ASP A 69 17.02 -9.57 8.99
N ARG A 70 17.94 -9.76 9.93
CA ARG A 70 19.32 -10.22 9.71
C ARG A 70 19.39 -11.75 9.89
N ARG A 71 18.52 -12.52 9.23
CA ARG A 71 18.66 -13.97 9.13
C ARG A 71 18.33 -14.48 7.75
#